data_AF-A0A6V8E9K9-F1
#
_entry.id   AF-A0A6V8E9K9-F1
#
_cell.length_a   1.000
_cell.length_b   1.000
_cell.length_c   1.000
_cell.angle_alpha   90.00
_cell.angle_beta   90.00
_cell.angle_gamma   90.00
#
_symmetry.space_group_name_H-M   'P 1'
#
loop_
_entity.id
_entity.type
_entity.pdbx_description
1 polymer ?
#
loop_
_entity_poly.entity_id
_entity_poly.type
_entity_poly.pdbx_seq_one_letter_code
_entity_poly.pdbx_strand_id
1 'polypeptide(L)'
;RQGNDVGTQYRSCIMPIDDEQRTIAEQKINEMQPIFNHKIVTTIEEPINFTVAEEYHHDYYARNPYQGYCMAVVGPKISKIRKKFAHLY
;
A
#
# COMPACT_ATOMS: atom_id res chain seq x y z
N ARG A 1 12.07 0.11 2.79
CA ARG A 1 11.54 -0.16 4.15
C ARG A 1 10.18 0.51 4.28
N GLN A 2 9.26 -0.07 5.03
CA GLN A 2 8.02 0.56 5.45
C GLN A 2 7.88 0.40 6.96
N GLY A 3 7.96 1.50 7.70
CA GLY A 3 8.06 1.42 9.16
C GLY A 3 9.24 0.54 9.59
N ASN A 4 8.94 -0.50 10.37
CA ASN A 4 9.93 -1.46 10.87
C ASN A 4 10.25 -2.59 9.88
N ASP A 5 9.52 -2.70 8.76
CA ASP A 5 9.73 -3.74 7.76
C ASP A 5 10.83 -3.33 6.78
N VAL A 6 11.96 -4.03 6.80
CA VAL A 6 13.19 -3.67 6.07
C VAL A 6 13.56 -4.75 5.05
N GLY A 7 13.82 -4.31 3.82
CA GLY A 7 14.14 -5.17 2.67
C GLY A 7 13.53 -4.65 1.38
N THR A 8 14.00 -5.15 0.24
CA THR A 8 13.52 -4.77 -1.11
C THR A 8 12.11 -5.28 -1.40
N GLN A 9 11.68 -6.34 -0.70
CA GLN A 9 10.31 -6.85 -0.72
C GLN A 9 9.28 -5.86 -0.13
N TYR A 10 9.74 -4.83 0.61
CA TYR A 10 8.91 -3.76 1.15
C TYR A 10 9.15 -2.41 0.44
N ARG A 11 9.63 -2.43 -0.82
CA ARG A 11 9.74 -1.20 -1.64
C ARG A 11 8.35 -0.77 -2.09
N SER A 12 8.15 0.54 -2.22
CA SER A 12 6.92 1.09 -2.79
C SER A 12 6.99 1.02 -4.31
N CYS A 13 5.99 0.41 -4.94
CA CYS A 13 5.84 0.34 -6.38
C CYS A 13 4.36 0.48 -6.78
N ILE A 14 4.12 0.89 -8.01
CA ILE A 14 2.83 0.88 -8.70
C ILE A 14 3.05 0.11 -10.00
N MET A 15 2.17 -0.86 -10.28
CA MET A 15 2.25 -1.72 -11.47
C MET A 15 0.99 -1.52 -12.33
N PRO A 16 0.94 -0.46 -13.17
CA PRO A 16 -0.22 -0.18 -14.01
C PRO A 16 -0.40 -1.27 -15.08
N ILE A 17 -1.66 -1.64 -15.36
CA ILE A 17 -1.99 -2.66 -16.40
C ILE A 17 -2.39 -2.06 -17.75
N ASP A 18 -2.48 -0.73 -17.83
CA ASP A 18 -2.80 0.03 -19.04
C ASP A 18 -2.17 1.43 -18.97
N ASP A 19 -2.20 2.15 -20.09
CA ASP A 19 -1.61 3.49 -20.22
C ASP A 19 -2.35 4.56 -19.40
N GLU A 20 -3.65 4.37 -19.17
CA GLU A 20 -4.47 5.28 -18.37
C GLU A 20 -4.00 5.25 -16.91
N GLN A 21 -3.86 4.05 -16.33
CA GLN A 21 -3.36 3.85 -14.98
C GLN A 21 -1.93 4.36 -14.82
N ARG A 22 -1.08 4.16 -15.84
CA ARG A 22 0.29 4.72 -15.83
C ARG A 22 0.26 6.24 -15.75
N THR A 23 -0.53 6.87 -16.62
CA THR A 23 -0.68 8.33 -16.64
C THR A 23 -1.18 8.85 -15.31
N ILE A 24 -2.20 8.21 -14.72
CA ILE A 24 -2.74 8.57 -13.41
C ILE A 24 -1.68 8.43 -12.31
N ALA A 25 -0.91 7.33 -12.31
CA ALA A 25 0.13 7.08 -11.32
C ALA A 25 1.22 8.17 -11.37
N GLU A 26 1.70 8.53 -12.56
CA GLU A 26 2.68 9.59 -12.77
C GLU A 26 2.16 10.95 -12.29
N GLN A 27 0.93 11.30 -12.68
CA GLN A 27 0.26 12.52 -12.24
C GLN A 27 0.15 12.58 -10.71
N LYS A 28 -0.30 11.49 -10.07
CA LYS A 28 -0.47 11.47 -8.62
C LYS A 28 0.86 11.56 -7.87
N ILE A 29 1.93 10.94 -8.36
CA ILE A 29 3.26 11.13 -7.76
C ILE A 29 3.66 12.60 -7.82
N ASN A 30 3.48 13.26 -8.97
CA ASN A 30 3.82 14.68 -9.14
C ASN A 30 2.96 15.60 -8.27
N GLU A 31 1.64 15.37 -8.22
CA GLU A 31 0.70 16.14 -7.38
C GLU A 31 1.00 16.00 -5.89
N MET A 32 1.42 14.81 -5.46
CA MET A 32 1.68 14.53 -4.05
C MET A 32 3.07 15.00 -3.61
N GLN A 33 4.04 15.10 -4.51
CA GLN A 33 5.42 15.45 -4.18
C GLN A 33 5.56 16.72 -3.31
N PRO A 34 4.84 17.84 -3.56
CA PRO A 34 4.92 19.04 -2.71
C PRO A 34 4.50 18.83 -1.25
N ILE A 35 3.73 17.78 -0.95
CA ILE A 35 3.28 17.44 0.41
C ILE A 35 4.39 16.73 1.20
N PHE A 36 5.41 16.18 0.51
CA PHE A 36 6.51 15.45 1.13
C PHE A 36 7.81 16.26 1.08
N ASN A 37 8.46 16.40 2.25
CA ASN A 37 9.77 17.04 2.36
C ASN A 37 10.89 16.29 1.62
N HIS A 38 10.68 15.00 1.35
CA HIS A 38 11.62 14.14 0.65
C HIS A 38 11.03 13.68 -0.67
N LYS A 39 11.91 13.41 -1.64
CA LYS A 39 11.51 12.84 -2.93
C LYS A 39 10.73 11.54 -2.71
N ILE A 40 9.58 11.43 -3.38
CA ILE A 40 8.82 10.18 -3.45
C ILE A 40 9.67 9.17 -4.23
N VAL A 41 9.90 8.01 -3.61
CA VAL A 41 10.71 6.92 -4.18
C VAL A 41 9.87 5.78 -4.76
N THR A 42 8.55 5.95 -4.81
CA THR A 42 7.63 4.98 -5.42
C THR A 42 7.98 4.82 -6.91
N THR A 43 8.23 3.59 -7.32
CA THR A 43 8.52 3.23 -8.72
C THR A 43 7.23 2.94 -9.49
N ILE A 44 7.26 3.16 -10.80
CA ILE A 44 6.24 2.68 -11.74
C ILE A 44 6.89 1.57 -12.57
N GLU A 45 6.43 0.35 -12.38
CA GLU A 45 7.04 -0.87 -12.93
C GLU A 45 6.04 -1.58 -13.85
N GLU A 46 6.52 -2.31 -14.86
CA GLU A 46 5.63 -3.18 -15.63
C GLU A 46 5.02 -4.26 -14.73
N PRO A 47 3.74 -4.65 -14.94
CA PRO A 47 3.06 -5.67 -14.14
C PRO A 47 3.49 -7.09 -14.53
N ILE A 48 4.81 -7.31 -14.62
CA ILE A 48 5.41 -8.60 -14.97
C ILE A 48 5.72 -9.41 -13.71
N ASN A 49 5.71 -10.74 -13.84
CA ASN A 49 6.15 -11.68 -12.80
C ASN A 49 5.34 -11.63 -11.48
N PHE A 50 4.04 -11.32 -11.55
CA PHE A 50 3.16 -11.45 -10.39
C PHE A 50 2.97 -12.93 -10.03
N THR A 51 3.43 -13.31 -8.84
CA THR A 51 3.23 -14.65 -8.27
C THR A 51 2.25 -14.55 -7.12
N VAL A 52 1.19 -15.34 -7.16
CA VAL A 52 0.19 -15.40 -6.09
C VAL A 52 0.86 -15.94 -4.83
N ALA A 53 0.71 -15.23 -3.72
CA ALA A 53 1.21 -15.67 -2.41
C ALA A 53 0.48 -16.94 -1.95
N GLU A 54 1.08 -17.69 -1.04
CA GLU A 54 0.50 -18.88 -0.46
C GLU A 54 -0.84 -18.57 0.24
N GLU A 55 -1.75 -19.55 0.26
CA GLU A 55 -3.13 -19.37 0.73
C GLU A 55 -3.22 -18.83 2.18
N TYR A 56 -2.28 -19.17 3.05
CA TYR A 56 -2.28 -18.68 4.43
C TYR A 56 -2.00 -17.17 4.54
N HIS A 57 -1.50 -16.53 3.49
CA HIS A 57 -1.35 -15.08 3.41
C HIS A 57 -2.65 -14.37 2.99
N HIS A 58 -3.62 -15.09 2.43
CA HIS A 58 -4.87 -14.51 1.95
C HIS A 58 -5.76 -14.15 3.13
N ASP A 59 -6.38 -12.97 3.09
CA ASP A 59 -7.23 -12.42 4.15
C ASP A 59 -6.57 -12.43 5.55
N TYR A 60 -5.24 -12.32 5.60
CA TYR A 60 -4.46 -12.54 6.83
C TYR A 60 -4.96 -11.71 8.02
N TYR A 61 -5.25 -10.42 7.84
CA TYR A 61 -5.75 -9.56 8.90
C TYR A 61 -7.16 -9.97 9.38
N ALA A 62 -8.04 -10.38 8.46
CA ALA A 62 -9.39 -10.81 8.82
C ALA A 62 -9.38 -12.15 9.57
N ARG A 63 -8.46 -13.05 9.20
CA ARG A 63 -8.30 -14.37 9.85
C ARG A 63 -7.50 -14.30 11.16
N ASN A 64 -6.63 -13.29 11.31
CA ASN A 64 -5.72 -13.15 12.45
C ASN A 64 -5.77 -11.74 13.10
N PRO A 65 -6.95 -11.20 13.44
CA PRO A 65 -7.08 -9.79 13.84
C PRO A 65 -6.31 -9.45 15.12
N TYR A 66 -6.15 -10.41 16.03
CA TYR A 66 -5.47 -10.24 17.32
C TYR A 66 -3.97 -10.56 17.27
N GLN A 67 -3.43 -10.92 16.11
CA GLN A 67 -1.99 -11.12 15.97
C GLN A 67 -1.26 -9.80 16.27
N GLY A 68 -0.13 -9.84 16.98
CA GLY A 68 0.53 -8.65 17.50
C GLY A 68 0.87 -7.58 16.45
N TYR A 69 1.35 -8.00 15.27
CA TYR A 69 1.57 -7.13 14.11
C TYR A 69 0.26 -6.53 13.59
N CYS A 70 -0.80 -7.32 13.48
CA CYS A 70 -2.12 -6.82 13.06
C CYS A 70 -2.64 -5.74 14.02
N MET A 71 -2.55 -5.98 15.33
CA MET A 71 -2.96 -5.03 16.35
C MET A 71 -2.11 -3.76 16.35
N ALA A 72 -0.80 -3.88 16.20
CA ALA A 72 0.12 -2.75 16.27
C ALA A 72 0.17 -1.91 14.98
N VAL A 73 0.02 -2.53 13.80
CA VAL A 73 0.30 -1.90 12.50
C VAL A 73 -0.95 -1.73 11.64
N VAL A 74 -1.78 -2.76 11.53
CA VAL A 74 -2.91 -2.78 10.59
C VAL A 74 -4.16 -2.15 11.21
N GLY A 75 -4.50 -2.54 12.44
CA GLY A 75 -5.67 -2.05 13.18
C GLY A 75 -5.78 -0.52 13.23
N PRO A 76 -4.71 0.23 13.59
CA PRO A 76 -4.73 1.69 13.60
C PRO A 76 -5.00 2.30 12.23
N LYS A 77 -4.49 1.70 11.14
CA LYS A 77 -4.74 2.15 9.76
C LYS A 77 -6.21 1.96 9.38
N ILE A 78 -6.79 0.80 9.67
CA ILE A 78 -8.21 0.52 9.43
C ILE A 78 -9.11 1.46 10.24
N SER A 79 -8.77 1.71 11.51
CA SER A 79 -9.51 2.65 12.36
C SER A 79 -9.52 4.07 11.78
N LYS A 80 -8.39 4.56 11.26
CA LYS A 80 -8.31 5.87 10.60
C LYS A 80 -9.21 5.95 9.37
N ILE A 81 -9.22 4.90 8.53
CA ILE A 81 -10.07 4.85 7.34
C ILE A 81 -11.54 4.86 7.75
N ARG A 82 -11.95 3.97 8.65
CA ARG A 82 -13.35 3.91 9.14
C ARG A 82 -13.82 5.25 9.70
N LYS A 83 -12.99 5.92 10.49
CA LYS A 83 -13.31 7.25 11.03
C LYS A 83 -13.45 8.30 9.93
N LYS A 84 -12.54 8.34 8.95
CA LYS A 84 -12.57 9.31 7.85
C LYS A 84 -13.81 9.16 6.96
N PHE A 85 -14.24 7.92 6.73
CA PHE A 85 -15.35 7.59 5.82
C PHE A 85 -16.65 7.24 6.54
N ALA A 86 -16.74 7.49 7.85
CA ALA A 86 -17.94 7.18 8.64
C ALA A 86 -19.21 7.88 8.12
N HIS A 87 -19.06 9.01 7.41
CA HIS A 87 -20.17 9.77 6.83
C HIS A 87 -20.79 9.15 5.57
N LEU A 88 -20.22 8.06 5.04
CA LEU A 88 -20.74 7.33 3.88
C LEU A 88 -21.69 6.19 4.25
N TYR A 89 -21.94 5.99 5.55
CA TYR A 89 -22.81 4.96 6.12
C TYR A 89 -23.75 5.61 7.14
#